data_AF-A0A1B3PIU8-F1
#
_entry.id   AF-A0A1B3PIU8-F1
#
_cell.length_a   1.000
_cell.length_b   1.000
_cell.length_c   1.000
_cell.angle_alpha   90.00
_cell.angle_beta   90.00
_cell.angle_gamma   90.00
#
_symmetry.space_group_name_H-M   'P 1'
#
loop_
_entity.id
_entity.type
_entity.pdbx_description
1 polymer ?
#
loop_
_entity_poly.entity_id
_entity_poly.type
_entity_poly.pdbx_seq_one_letter_code
_entity_poly.pdbx_strand_id
1 'polypeptide(L)'
;MPTLVAVLTLVALLKLAAVDMPRWHLAFWFGVLVTLALSDSMARADALLNGAGSFAAAWLYFVLLERTDNLQDKPLHWLVLIGGFAVLVATRFYIDIRVYGISF
;
A
#
# COMPACT_ATOMS: atom_id res chain seq x y z
N MET A 1 0.77 -10.39 12.05
CA MET A 1 -0.02 -9.16 11.86
C MET A 1 0.33 -8.54 10.51
N PRO A 2 -0.38 -8.93 9.44
CA PRO A 2 -0.12 -8.47 8.06
C PRO A 2 -0.21 -6.96 7.88
N THR A 3 -1.09 -6.28 8.62
CA THR A 3 -1.14 -4.80 8.61
C THR A 3 0.17 -4.17 9.02
N LEU A 4 0.80 -4.65 10.08
CA LEU A 4 2.03 -4.06 10.60
C LEU A 4 3.18 -4.20 9.58
N VAL A 5 3.25 -5.35 8.92
CA VAL A 5 4.19 -5.59 7.80
C VAL A 5 3.87 -4.64 6.63
N ALA A 6 2.61 -4.50 6.23
CA ALA A 6 2.20 -3.62 5.15
C ALA A 6 2.50 -2.15 5.46
N VAL A 7 2.23 -1.68 6.68
CA VAL A 7 2.51 -0.30 7.14
C VAL A 7 4.00 -0.01 7.12
N LEU A 8 4.82 -0.88 7.74
CA LEU A 8 6.28 -0.69 7.76
C LEU A 8 6.87 -0.72 6.35
N THR A 9 6.33 -1.59 5.49
CA THR A 9 6.72 -1.66 4.08
C THR A 9 6.34 -0.38 3.34
N LEU A 10 5.13 0.16 3.53
CA LEU A 10 4.70 1.40 2.88
C LEU A 10 5.54 2.60 3.31
N VAL A 11 5.90 2.67 4.59
CA VAL A 11 6.78 3.72 5.13
C VAL A 11 8.19 3.60 4.54
N ALA A 12 8.74 2.39 4.44
CA ALA A 12 10.04 2.16 3.83
C ALA A 12 10.04 2.51 2.33
N LEU A 13 8.98 2.11 1.61
CA LEU A 13 8.82 2.42 0.18
C LEU A 13 8.61 3.90 -0.08
N LEU A 14 7.89 4.63 0.79
CA LEU A 14 7.77 6.09 0.72
C LEU A 14 9.13 6.77 0.89
N LYS A 15 9.99 6.29 1.79
CA LYS A 15 11.37 6.79 1.90
C LYS A 15 12.20 6.49 0.65
N LEU A 16 12.02 5.32 0.05
CA LEU A 16 12.71 4.96 -1.21
C LEU A 16 12.17 5.72 -2.43
N ALA A 17 10.90 6.13 -2.41
CA ALA A 17 10.31 6.99 -3.44
C ALA A 17 10.98 8.37 -3.51
N ALA A 18 11.61 8.82 -2.43
CA ALA A 18 12.41 10.04 -2.39
C ALA A 18 13.82 9.87 -3.02
N VAL A 19 14.19 8.66 -3.47
CA VAL A 19 15.50 8.32 -4.08
C VAL A 19 15.35 8.03 -5.59
N ASP A 20 14.39 8.68 -6.26
CA ASP A 20 14.13 8.57 -7.71
C ASP A 20 13.89 7.15 -8.26
N MET A 21 13.49 6.21 -7.41
CA MET A 21 13.12 4.87 -7.89
C MET A 21 11.83 4.90 -8.74
N PRO A 22 11.73 4.05 -9.79
CA PRO A 22 10.51 3.92 -10.57
C PRO A 22 9.33 3.50 -9.70
N ARG A 23 8.25 4.28 -9.74
CA ARG A 23 7.07 4.14 -8.85
C ARG A 23 6.36 2.79 -9.03
N TRP A 24 6.34 2.27 -10.26
CA TRP A 24 5.82 0.94 -10.56
C TRP A 24 6.63 -0.17 -9.88
N HIS A 25 7.95 0.02 -9.70
CA HIS A 25 8.83 -0.97 -9.08
C HIS A 25 8.57 -1.05 -7.57
N LEU A 26 8.35 0.11 -6.92
CA LEU A 26 7.94 0.18 -5.52
C LEU A 26 6.57 -0.48 -5.29
N ALA A 27 5.60 -0.19 -6.16
CA ALA A 27 4.28 -0.82 -6.12
C ALA A 27 4.34 -2.33 -6.35
N PHE A 28 5.21 -2.79 -7.26
CA PHE A 28 5.41 -4.21 -7.56
C PHE A 28 5.87 -4.97 -6.31
N TRP A 29 6.93 -4.48 -5.66
CA TRP A 29 7.42 -5.10 -4.44
C TRP A 29 6.41 -5.05 -3.30
N PHE A 30 5.62 -3.97 -3.20
CA PHE A 30 4.51 -3.93 -2.25
C PHE A 30 3.49 -5.05 -2.49
N GLY A 31 3.07 -5.24 -3.74
CA GLY A 31 2.14 -6.32 -4.11
C GLY A 31 2.70 -7.71 -3.81
N VAL A 32 3.98 -7.95 -4.12
CA VAL A 32 4.67 -9.21 -3.81
C VAL A 32 4.70 -9.47 -2.31
N LEU A 33 5.13 -8.48 -1.52
CA LEU A 33 5.22 -8.62 -0.06
C LEU A 33 3.85 -8.86 0.58
N VAL A 34 2.80 -8.20 0.11
CA VAL A 34 1.43 -8.47 0.59
C VAL A 34 0.97 -9.88 0.21
N THR A 35 1.26 -10.34 -1.01
CA THR A 35 0.90 -11.71 -1.43
C THR A 35 1.56 -12.75 -0.53
N LEU A 36 2.86 -12.58 -0.26
CA LEU A 36 3.63 -13.46 0.62
C LEU A 36 3.12 -13.39 2.07
N ALA A 37 2.76 -12.21 2.56
CA ALA A 37 2.20 -12.06 3.90
C ALA A 37 0.83 -12.73 4.07
N LEU A 38 0.07 -12.87 2.98
CA LEU A 38 -1.28 -13.43 3.00
C LEU A 38 -1.32 -14.91 2.61
N SER A 39 -0.28 -15.46 1.97
CA SER A 39 -0.28 -16.82 1.42
C SER A 39 -0.50 -17.92 2.45
N ASP A 40 -0.11 -17.67 3.70
CA ASP A 40 -0.28 -18.63 4.80
C ASP A 40 -1.63 -18.47 5.54
N SER A 41 -2.40 -17.42 5.20
CA SER A 41 -3.63 -17.05 5.91
C SER A 41 -4.90 -17.12 5.08
N MET A 42 -4.80 -17.24 3.75
CA MET A 42 -5.94 -17.24 2.83
C MET A 42 -5.70 -18.22 1.68
N ALA A 43 -6.75 -18.58 0.94
CA ALA A 43 -6.60 -19.38 -0.28
C ALA A 43 -5.69 -18.65 -1.29
N ARG A 44 -4.89 -19.41 -2.04
CA ARG A 44 -3.90 -18.83 -2.98
C ARG A 44 -4.51 -17.84 -3.97
N ALA A 45 -5.70 -18.12 -4.49
CA ALA A 45 -6.40 -17.21 -5.40
C ALA A 45 -6.73 -15.86 -4.73
N ASP A 46 -7.22 -15.89 -3.50
CA ASP A 46 -7.54 -14.67 -2.73
C ASP A 46 -6.28 -13.88 -2.37
N ALA A 47 -5.21 -14.58 -2.00
CA ALA A 47 -3.91 -13.95 -1.74
C ALA A 47 -3.35 -13.25 -2.98
N LEU A 48 -3.43 -13.90 -4.16
CA LEU A 48 -3.02 -13.32 -5.44
C LEU A 48 -3.87 -12.10 -5.82
N LEU A 49 -5.19 -12.18 -5.67
CA LEU A 49 -6.09 -11.03 -5.92
C LEU A 49 -5.77 -9.85 -4.99
N ASN A 50 -5.50 -10.13 -3.71
CA ASN A 50 -5.08 -9.11 -2.75
C ASN A 50 -3.71 -8.50 -3.09
N GLY A 51 -2.79 -9.33 -3.57
CA GLY A 51 -1.49 -8.89 -4.08
C GLY A 51 -1.61 -7.94 -5.27
N ALA A 52 -2.36 -8.36 -6.29
CA ALA A 52 -2.62 -7.56 -7.48
C ALA A 52 -3.37 -6.26 -7.15
N GLY A 53 -4.37 -6.32 -6.26
CA GLY A 53 -5.07 -5.13 -5.77
C GLY A 53 -4.15 -4.17 -5.01
N SER A 54 -3.22 -4.70 -4.21
CA SER A 54 -2.19 -3.90 -3.51
C SER A 54 -1.27 -3.19 -4.47
N PHE A 55 -0.81 -3.91 -5.50
CA PHE A 55 0.01 -3.36 -6.55
C PHE A 55 -0.71 -2.19 -7.23
N ALA A 56 -1.94 -2.39 -7.69
CA ALA A 56 -2.72 -1.36 -8.37
C ALA A 56 -2.96 -0.13 -7.48
N ALA A 57 -3.31 -0.36 -6.20
CA ALA A 57 -3.56 0.72 -5.26
C ALA A 57 -2.28 1.51 -4.91
N ALA A 58 -1.17 0.82 -4.65
CA ALA A 58 0.12 1.47 -4.40
C ALA A 58 0.66 2.18 -5.63
N TRP A 59 0.50 1.60 -6.82
CA TRP A 59 0.90 2.25 -8.06
C TRP A 59 0.13 3.54 -8.30
N LEU A 60 -1.20 3.50 -8.16
CA LEU A 60 -2.04 4.70 -8.25
C LEU A 60 -1.62 5.75 -7.22
N TYR A 61 -1.38 5.34 -5.97
CA TYR A 61 -0.93 6.22 -4.90
C TYR A 61 0.39 6.94 -5.24
N PHE A 62 1.41 6.20 -5.70
CA PHE A 62 2.69 6.79 -6.08
C PHE A 62 2.60 7.68 -7.32
N VAL A 63 1.75 7.34 -8.31
CA VAL A 63 1.51 8.18 -9.48
C VAL A 63 0.81 9.49 -9.10
N LEU A 64 -0.17 9.44 -8.19
CA LEU A 64 -0.85 10.64 -7.71
C LEU A 64 0.09 11.54 -6.89
N LEU A 65 0.98 10.94 -6.08
CA LEU A 65 2.01 11.69 -5.37
C LEU A 65 2.95 12.41 -6.33
N GLU A 66 3.47 11.73 -7.34
CA GLU A 66 4.36 12.32 -8.36
C GLU A 66 3.67 13.46 -9.14
N ARG A 67 2.39 13.28 -9.50
CA ARG A 67 1.61 14.32 -10.19
C ARG A 67 1.35 15.55 -9.32
N THR A 68 1.30 15.38 -8.00
CA THR A 68 1.02 16.47 -7.05
C THR A 68 2.29 17.09 -6.48
N ASP A 69 3.47 16.49 -6.74
CA ASP A 69 4.77 16.94 -6.23
C ASP A 69 5.25 18.27 -6.82
N ASN A 70 4.76 18.63 -8.02
CA ASN A 70 5.30 19.76 -8.81
C ASN A 70 4.32 20.93 -9.04
N LEU A 71 3.28 21.07 -8.21
CA LEU A 71 2.29 22.13 -8.38
C LEU A 71 2.19 22.99 -7.13
N GLN A 72 1.85 24.27 -7.33
CA GLN A 72 1.48 25.22 -6.27
C GLN A 72 0.37 24.68 -5.33
N ASP A 73 -0.28 23.58 -5.71
CA ASP A 73 -1.27 22.79 -4.97
C ASP A 73 -0.68 21.89 -3.86
N LYS A 74 0.13 22.49 -2.97
CA LYS A 74 0.57 21.84 -1.72
C LYS A 74 -0.56 21.13 -0.95
N PRO A 75 -1.79 21.68 -0.82
CA PRO A 75 -2.85 21.01 -0.08
C PRO A 75 -3.27 19.66 -0.69
N LEU A 76 -3.25 19.57 -2.02
CA LEU A 76 -3.68 18.38 -2.74
C LEU A 76 -2.63 17.27 -2.62
N HIS A 77 -1.35 17.64 -2.66
CA HIS A 77 -0.26 16.72 -2.35
C HIS A 77 -0.38 16.13 -0.93
N TRP A 78 -0.61 16.99 0.08
CA TRP A 78 -0.80 16.52 1.47
C TRP A 78 -2.02 15.62 1.63
N LEU A 79 -3.13 15.95 0.94
CA LEU A 79 -4.34 15.13 0.93
C LEU A 79 -4.08 13.75 0.32
N VAL A 80 -3.35 13.70 -0.81
CA VAL A 80 -2.96 12.44 -1.43
C VAL A 80 -2.02 11.67 -0.50
N LEU A 81 -0.99 12.30 0.04
CA LEU A 81 -0.01 11.68 0.92
C LEU A 81 -0.67 11.04 2.15
N ILE A 82 -1.43 11.83 2.92
CA ILE A 82 -2.04 11.38 4.18
C ILE A 82 -3.27 10.50 3.90
N GLY A 83 -4.16 10.94 3.01
CA GLY A 83 -5.40 10.24 2.69
C GLY A 83 -5.15 8.91 2.00
N GLY A 84 -4.27 8.88 0.99
CA GLY A 84 -3.90 7.65 0.30
C GLY A 84 -3.20 6.65 1.22
N PHE A 85 -2.32 7.13 2.10
CA PHE A 85 -1.70 6.28 3.13
C PHE A 85 -2.76 5.70 4.07
N ALA A 86 -3.66 6.52 4.61
CA ALA A 86 -4.71 6.07 5.50
C ALA A 86 -5.64 5.04 4.84
N VAL A 87 -6.02 5.23 3.58
CA VAL A 87 -6.86 4.28 2.83
C VAL A 87 -6.15 2.95 2.61
N LEU A 88 -4.86 2.96 2.23
CA LEU A 88 -4.06 1.75 2.04
C LEU A 88 -3.90 0.96 3.35
N VAL A 89 -3.74 1.66 4.48
CA VAL A 89 -3.66 1.03 5.79
C VAL A 89 -5.02 0.51 6.25
N ALA A 90 -6.10 1.30 6.09
CA ALA A 90 -7.44 0.94 6.51
C ALA A 90 -7.97 -0.29 5.76
N THR A 91 -7.70 -0.39 4.45
CA THR A 91 -8.07 -1.58 3.66
C THR A 91 -7.35 -2.85 4.15
N ARG A 92 -6.10 -2.73 4.60
CA ARG A 92 -5.37 -3.86 5.19
C ARG A 92 -5.88 -4.18 6.60
N PHE A 93 -6.22 -3.17 7.39
CA PHE A 93 -6.81 -3.35 8.72
C PHE A 93 -8.16 -4.05 8.65
N TYR A 94 -8.97 -3.73 7.64
CA TYR A 94 -10.21 -4.44 7.38
C TYR A 94 -10.00 -5.93 7.08
N ILE A 95 -8.97 -6.28 6.31
CA ILE A 95 -8.59 -7.68 6.06
C ILE A 95 -8.13 -8.35 7.35
N ASP A 96 -7.34 -7.66 8.17
CA ASP A 96 -6.89 -8.21 9.44
C ASP A 96 -8.06 -8.53 10.39
N ILE A 97 -9.08 -7.66 10.46
CA ILE A 97 -10.32 -7.94 11.21
C ILE A 97 -11.04 -9.16 10.63
N ARG A 98 -11.23 -9.21 9.30
CA ARG A 98 -12.05 -10.24 8.65
C ARG A 98 -11.40 -11.62 8.63
N VAL A 99 -10.07 -11.69 8.53
CA VAL A 99 -9.32 -12.94 8.37
C VAL A 99 -8.79 -13.44 9.70
N TYR A 100 -8.31 -12.54 10.57
CA TYR A 100 -7.70 -12.92 11.85
C TYR A 100 -8.65 -12.77 13.04
N GLY A 101 -9.89 -12.29 12.82
CA GLY A 101 -10.90 -12.21 13.87
C GLY A 101 -10.52 -11.28 15.02
N ILE A 102 -9.67 -10.28 14.77
CA ILE A 102 -9.31 -9.27 15.78
C ILE A 102 -10.57 -8.43 16.03
N SER A 103 -11.37 -8.83 17.01
CA SER A 103 -12.41 -8.01 17.60
C SER A 103 -11.75 -7.01 18.55
N PHE A 104 -11.97 -5.71 18.31
CA PHE A 104 -11.66 -4.67 19.28
C PHE A 104 -12.49 -4.82 20.54
#